data_AF-A0A952B3Z4-F1
#
_entry.id   AF-A0A952B3Z4-F1
#
_cell.length_a   1.000
_cell.length_b   1.000
_cell.length_c   1.000
_cell.angle_alpha   90.00
_cell.angle_beta   90.00
_cell.angle_gamma   90.00
#
_symmetry.space_group_name_H-M   'P 1'
#
loop_
_entity.id
_entity.type
_entity.pdbx_description
1 polymer ?
#
loop_
_entity_poly.entity_id
_entity_poly.type
_entity_poly.pdbx_seq_one_letter_code
_entity_poly.pdbx_strand_id
1 'polypeptide(L)'
;MSVLLRKKLTIITLIIYWVFLAIISHIPIPELVYQARVSDKNLHLVAYMILVFLLWFSLRPEQKVNWRKITVWWVILIIGVYAVMDEVIQGVVGRNCDMMDFIADMAGVLAGLILFSIFSFWFSFLFVTAIVIFLITNVARANVAELMPAINLLFHFASYALFTAVWMRCMNLFWELKSKSIRRFLVSLAAPLALLMTVKFYSVFSGRFFSKGDIIVAVTAISVVVSVNFLFACFCRRSPARTFS
;
A
#
# COMPACT_ATOMS: atom_id res chain seq x y z
N MET A 1 -6.21 -18.83 1.09
CA MET A 1 -7.14 -17.93 1.79
C MET A 1 -8.47 -17.96 1.07
N SER A 2 -9.55 -18.32 1.76
CA SER A 2 -10.89 -18.32 1.19
C SER A 2 -11.33 -16.90 0.84
N VAL A 3 -12.25 -16.76 -0.12
CA VAL A 3 -12.82 -15.48 -0.54
C VAL A 3 -13.49 -14.76 0.65
N LEU A 4 -14.17 -15.53 1.49
CA LEU A 4 -14.85 -15.02 2.68
C LEU A 4 -13.86 -14.47 3.72
N LEU A 5 -12.78 -15.19 4.01
CA LEU A 5 -11.77 -14.71 4.95
C LEU A 5 -11.12 -13.42 4.44
N ARG A 6 -10.78 -13.37 3.14
CA ARG A 6 -10.24 -12.16 2.52
C ARG A 6 -11.20 -10.99 2.67
N LYS A 7 -12.48 -11.17 2.32
CA LYS A 7 -13.51 -10.14 2.46
C LYS A 7 -13.61 -9.64 3.90
N LYS A 8 -13.65 -10.54 4.89
CA LYS A 8 -13.70 -10.18 6.32
C LYS A 8 -12.48 -9.34 6.73
N LEU A 9 -11.28 -9.77 6.35
CA LEU A 9 -10.06 -9.03 6.64
C LEU A 9 -10.07 -7.65 5.97
N THR A 10 -10.47 -7.56 4.70
CA THR A 10 -10.58 -6.26 4.01
C THR A 10 -11.58 -5.32 4.67
N ILE A 11 -12.74 -5.82 5.14
CA ILE A 11 -13.72 -5.01 5.87
C ILE A 11 -13.15 -4.52 7.20
N ILE A 12 -12.50 -5.40 7.97
CA ILE A 12 -11.88 -5.03 9.24
C ILE A 12 -10.80 -3.96 9.00
N THR A 13 -9.93 -4.17 8.00
CA THR A 13 -8.92 -3.19 7.61
C THR A 13 -9.54 -1.88 7.15
N LEU A 14 -10.62 -1.91 6.36
CA LEU A 14 -11.36 -0.72 5.93
C LEU A 14 -11.85 0.09 7.14
N ILE A 15 -12.52 -0.55 8.10
CA ILE A 15 -13.07 0.14 9.26
C ILE A 15 -11.95 0.78 10.08
N ILE A 16 -10.90 0.02 10.38
CA ILE A 16 -9.74 0.53 11.14
C ILE A 16 -9.09 1.70 10.39
N TYR A 17 -8.86 1.55 9.08
CA TYR A 17 -8.22 2.56 8.26
C TYR A 17 -9.08 3.83 8.14
N TRP A 18 -10.39 3.69 7.97
CA TRP A 18 -11.30 4.83 7.83
C TRP A 18 -11.41 5.61 9.15
N VAL A 19 -11.52 4.93 10.29
CA VAL A 19 -11.49 5.57 11.60
C VAL A 19 -10.14 6.27 11.84
N PHE A 20 -9.03 5.60 11.49
CA PHE A 20 -7.70 6.20 11.59
C PHE A 20 -7.55 7.45 10.72
N LEU A 21 -8.04 7.40 9.47
CA LEU A 21 -8.01 8.54 8.55
C LEU A 21 -8.81 9.71 9.11
N ALA A 22 -10.03 9.46 9.59
CA ALA A 22 -10.86 10.47 10.23
C ALA A 22 -10.19 11.05 11.49
N ILE A 23 -9.56 10.24 12.33
CA ILE A 23 -8.87 10.79 13.51
C ILE A 23 -7.71 11.71 13.08
N ILE A 24 -6.90 11.29 12.11
CA ILE A 24 -5.73 12.06 11.69
C ILE A 24 -6.09 13.33 10.93
N SER A 25 -7.12 13.31 10.07
CA SER A 25 -7.54 14.50 9.33
C SER A 25 -8.05 15.61 10.25
N HIS A 26 -8.70 15.24 11.35
CA HIS A 26 -9.33 16.20 12.27
C HIS A 26 -8.46 16.63 13.46
N ILE A 27 -7.23 16.14 13.56
CA ILE A 27 -6.26 16.67 14.53
C ILE A 27 -5.54 17.88 13.89
N PRO A 28 -5.36 18.99 14.62
CA PRO A 28 -4.55 20.12 14.15
C PRO A 28 -3.17 19.65 13.71
N ILE A 29 -2.67 20.19 12.59
CA ILE A 29 -1.40 19.75 12.00
C ILE A 29 -0.29 19.85 13.06
N PRO A 30 0.33 18.72 13.46
CA PRO A 30 1.40 18.75 14.44
C PRO A 30 2.58 19.56 13.91
N GLU A 31 3.28 20.28 14.79
CA GLU A 31 4.51 21.02 14.47
C GLU A 31 5.52 20.16 13.69
N LEU A 32 5.55 18.86 14.02
CA LEU A 32 6.35 17.84 13.36
C LEU A 32 6.07 17.71 11.86
N VAL A 33 4.81 17.81 11.43
CA VAL A 33 4.40 17.72 10.02
C VAL A 33 4.78 19.00 9.28
N TYR A 34 4.66 20.16 9.93
CA TYR A 34 5.15 21.43 9.39
C TYR A 34 6.67 21.40 9.15
N GLN A 35 7.43 20.92 10.14
CA GLN A 35 8.88 20.74 10.00
C GLN A 35 9.21 19.73 8.89
N ALA A 36 8.39 18.69 8.74
CA ALA A 36 8.56 17.68 7.71
C ALA A 36 8.29 18.16 6.27
N ARG A 37 7.64 19.33 6.10
CA ARG A 37 7.27 19.94 4.81
C ARG A 37 6.67 18.91 3.83
N VAL A 38 5.83 18.03 4.34
CA VAL A 38 5.17 17.00 3.52
C VAL A 38 4.13 17.67 2.62
N SER A 39 4.06 17.28 1.35
CA SER A 39 3.03 17.80 0.45
C SER A 39 1.68 17.22 0.86
N ASP A 40 0.83 18.04 1.45
CA ASP A 40 -0.50 17.67 1.93
C ASP A 40 -1.32 16.96 0.83
N LYS A 41 -1.37 17.55 -0.35
CA LYS A 41 -2.05 17.01 -1.55
C LYS A 41 -1.67 15.59 -1.94
N ASN A 42 -0.40 15.21 -1.78
CA ASN A 42 0.04 13.86 -2.11
C ASN A 42 -0.35 12.86 -1.02
N LEU A 43 -0.44 13.30 0.24
CA LEU A 43 -0.98 12.49 1.33
C LEU A 43 -2.48 12.24 1.11
N HIS A 44 -3.23 13.29 0.79
CA HIS A 44 -4.65 13.23 0.42
C HIS A 44 -4.90 12.22 -0.73
N LEU A 45 -4.16 12.37 -1.84
CA LEU A 45 -4.23 11.45 -2.97
C LEU A 45 -3.99 9.99 -2.57
N VAL A 46 -2.92 9.72 -1.82
CA VAL A 46 -2.58 8.35 -1.40
C VAL A 46 -3.59 7.79 -0.41
N ALA A 47 -4.04 8.61 0.54
CA ALA A 47 -4.97 8.22 1.57
C ALA A 47 -6.31 7.78 0.97
N TYR A 48 -6.85 8.59 0.06
CA TYR A 48 -8.11 8.28 -0.61
C TYR A 48 -7.97 7.16 -1.64
N MET A 49 -6.79 6.97 -2.24
CA MET A 49 -6.50 5.80 -3.07
C MET A 49 -6.53 4.49 -2.24
N ILE A 50 -5.97 4.48 -1.02
CA ILE A 50 -6.05 3.32 -0.11
C ILE A 50 -7.50 3.12 0.34
N LEU A 51 -8.21 4.19 0.68
CA LEU A 51 -9.61 4.13 1.10
C LEU A 51 -10.49 3.48 0.03
N VAL A 52 -10.39 3.94 -1.23
CA VAL A 52 -11.16 3.36 -2.33
C VAL A 52 -10.75 1.92 -2.65
N PHE A 53 -9.45 1.58 -2.50
CA PHE A 53 -8.98 0.20 -2.63
C PHE A 53 -9.69 -0.73 -1.64
N LEU A 54 -9.67 -0.37 -0.36
CA LEU A 54 -10.29 -1.14 0.70
C LEU A 54 -11.82 -1.21 0.52
N LEU A 55 -12.46 -0.09 0.19
CA LEU A 55 -13.89 -0.03 -0.03
C LEU A 55 -14.31 -0.91 -1.22
N TRP A 56 -13.69 -0.73 -2.39
CA TRP A 56 -14.05 -1.49 -3.59
C TRP A 56 -13.93 -3.00 -3.37
N PHE A 57 -12.81 -3.46 -2.83
CA PHE A 57 -12.57 -4.89 -2.63
C PHE A 57 -13.28 -5.47 -1.40
N SER A 58 -13.81 -4.63 -0.50
CA SER A 58 -14.77 -5.09 0.52
C SER A 58 -16.15 -5.42 -0.09
N LEU A 59 -16.61 -4.60 -1.04
CA LEU A 59 -17.89 -4.76 -1.73
C LEU A 59 -17.83 -5.84 -2.80
N ARG A 60 -16.73 -5.86 -3.58
CA ARG A 60 -16.53 -6.73 -4.75
C ARG A 60 -15.14 -7.41 -4.70
N PRO A 61 -14.92 -8.40 -3.81
CA PRO A 61 -13.58 -8.96 -3.52
C PRO A 61 -12.84 -9.64 -4.68
N GLU A 62 -13.52 -9.89 -5.80
CA GLU A 62 -12.98 -10.59 -6.98
C GLU A 62 -13.25 -9.88 -8.29
N GLN A 63 -14.03 -8.80 -8.27
CA GLN A 63 -14.42 -8.13 -9.51
C GLN A 63 -13.54 -6.91 -9.73
N LYS A 64 -13.03 -6.80 -10.96
CA LYS A 64 -12.46 -5.56 -11.47
C LYS A 64 -13.55 -4.49 -11.52
N VAL A 65 -13.14 -3.23 -11.47
CA VAL A 65 -14.03 -2.09 -11.69
C VAL A 65 -14.63 -2.18 -13.10
N ASN A 66 -15.94 -2.04 -13.18
CA ASN A 66 -16.67 -1.94 -14.43
C ASN A 66 -17.51 -0.67 -14.41
N TRP A 67 -17.08 0.34 -15.17
CA TRP A 67 -17.67 1.67 -15.26
C TRP A 67 -19.13 1.69 -15.76
N ARG A 68 -19.61 0.60 -16.36
CA ARG A 68 -21.02 0.45 -16.76
C ARG A 68 -21.93 0.09 -15.58
N LYS A 69 -21.38 -0.34 -14.45
CA LYS A 69 -22.16 -0.72 -13.26
C LYS A 69 -22.36 0.48 -12.34
N ILE A 70 -23.59 0.62 -11.84
CA ILE A 70 -23.96 1.68 -10.89
C ILE A 70 -23.12 1.66 -9.59
N THR A 71 -22.56 0.51 -9.21
CA THR A 71 -21.72 0.38 -8.01
C THR A 71 -20.50 1.29 -8.03
N VAL A 72 -19.88 1.54 -9.18
CA VAL A 72 -18.71 2.45 -9.28
C VAL A 72 -19.13 3.89 -8.97
N TRP A 73 -20.25 4.31 -9.54
CA TRP A 73 -20.81 5.66 -9.32
C TRP A 73 -21.25 5.87 -7.88
N TRP A 74 -21.84 4.85 -7.24
CA TRP A 74 -22.13 4.90 -5.79
C TRP A 74 -20.87 5.02 -4.94
N VAL A 75 -19.79 4.29 -5.28
CA VAL A 75 -18.50 4.40 -4.57
C VAL A 75 -17.93 5.81 -4.70
N ILE A 76 -17.92 6.37 -5.90
CA ILE A 76 -17.46 7.75 -6.16
C ILE A 76 -18.31 8.74 -5.37
N LEU A 77 -19.63 8.60 -5.39
CA LEU A 77 -20.53 9.50 -4.68
C LEU A 77 -20.32 9.43 -3.15
N ILE A 78 -20.26 8.22 -2.58
CA ILE A 78 -20.08 8.04 -1.13
C ILE A 78 -18.75 8.62 -0.68
N ILE A 79 -17.65 8.32 -1.38
CA ILE A 79 -16.34 8.86 -1.00
C ILE A 79 -16.28 10.36 -1.27
N GLY A 80 -16.88 10.86 -2.35
CA GLY A 80 -16.92 12.29 -2.65
C GLY A 80 -17.68 13.09 -1.61
N VAL A 81 -18.83 12.61 -1.14
CA VAL A 81 -19.56 13.22 -0.01
C VAL A 81 -18.71 13.18 1.24
N TYR A 82 -18.05 12.06 1.53
CA TYR A 82 -17.14 11.95 2.66
C TYR A 82 -15.97 12.95 2.57
N ALA A 83 -15.35 13.13 1.40
CA ALA A 83 -14.25 14.08 1.19
C ALA A 83 -14.69 15.54 1.43
N VAL A 84 -15.87 15.93 0.94
CA VAL A 84 -16.44 17.26 1.23
C VAL A 84 -16.68 17.43 2.74
N MET A 85 -17.23 16.40 3.40
CA MET A 85 -17.43 16.45 4.84
C MET A 85 -16.12 16.57 5.62
N ASP A 86 -15.09 15.82 5.21
CA ASP A 86 -13.76 15.86 5.83
C ASP A 86 -13.18 17.28 5.76
N GLU A 87 -13.17 17.92 4.58
CA GLU A 87 -12.70 19.30 4.40
C GLU A 87 -13.49 20.33 5.22
N VAL A 88 -14.83 20.20 5.28
CA VAL A 88 -15.67 21.11 6.06
C VAL A 88 -15.38 20.98 7.55
N ILE A 89 -15.26 19.75 8.06
CA ILE A 89 -14.99 19.51 9.48
C ILE A 89 -13.55 19.92 9.80
N GLN A 90 -12.58 19.65 8.92
CA GLN A 90 -11.20 20.15 9.04
C GLN A 90 -11.17 21.68 9.23
N GLY A 91 -11.98 22.41 8.47
CA GLY A 91 -12.18 23.86 8.61
C GLY A 91 -12.64 24.29 10.02
N VAL A 92 -13.52 23.50 10.65
CA VAL A 92 -14.02 23.78 12.00
C VAL A 92 -12.96 23.55 13.08
N VAL A 93 -12.06 22.58 12.89
CA VAL A 93 -10.95 22.29 13.84
C VAL A 93 -9.73 23.19 13.67
N GLY A 94 -9.84 24.23 12.83
CA GLY A 94 -8.78 25.24 12.65
C GLY A 94 -7.74 24.87 11.62
N ARG A 95 -8.01 23.91 10.73
CA ARG A 95 -7.25 23.70 9.49
C ARG A 95 -7.84 24.57 8.38
N ASN A 96 -7.06 24.83 7.33
CA ASN A 96 -7.59 25.55 6.17
C ASN A 96 -8.43 24.58 5.32
N CYS A 97 -9.69 24.92 5.06
CA CYS A 97 -10.47 24.23 4.05
C CYS A 97 -9.94 24.61 2.67
N ASP A 98 -9.34 23.65 1.94
CA ASP A 98 -8.73 23.88 0.63
C ASP A 98 -9.41 22.99 -0.42
N MET A 99 -10.00 23.63 -1.43
CA MET A 99 -10.58 22.94 -2.58
C MET A 99 -9.56 22.03 -3.28
N MET A 100 -8.27 22.37 -3.21
CA MET A 100 -7.21 21.55 -3.80
C MET A 100 -6.99 20.22 -3.08
N ASP A 101 -7.31 20.14 -1.78
CA ASP A 101 -7.20 18.90 -1.01
C ASP A 101 -8.37 17.98 -1.34
N PHE A 102 -9.58 18.52 -1.48
CA PHE A 102 -10.71 17.78 -2.06
C PHE A 102 -10.42 17.25 -3.48
N ILE A 103 -9.79 18.08 -4.34
CA ILE A 103 -9.40 17.64 -5.69
C ILE A 103 -8.38 16.50 -5.60
N ALA A 104 -7.43 16.58 -4.68
CA ALA A 104 -6.43 15.53 -4.47
C ALA A 104 -7.07 14.22 -3.98
N ASP A 105 -8.04 14.31 -3.08
CA ASP A 105 -8.83 13.16 -2.60
C ASP A 105 -9.53 12.47 -3.77
N MET A 106 -10.28 13.24 -4.56
CA MET A 106 -11.00 12.72 -5.72
C MET A 106 -10.06 12.18 -6.79
N ALA A 107 -8.88 12.79 -7.00
CA ALA A 107 -7.86 12.26 -7.89
C ALA A 107 -7.35 10.90 -7.41
N GLY A 108 -7.14 10.71 -6.09
CA GLY A 108 -6.79 9.43 -5.48
C GLY A 108 -7.86 8.35 -5.70
N VAL A 109 -9.13 8.72 -5.51
CA VAL A 109 -10.29 7.84 -5.77
C VAL A 109 -10.32 7.38 -7.22
N LEU A 110 -10.23 8.32 -8.16
CA LEU A 110 -10.29 8.04 -9.59
C LEU A 110 -9.09 7.21 -10.06
N ALA A 111 -7.87 7.57 -9.62
CA ALA A 111 -6.66 6.82 -9.94
C ALA A 111 -6.76 5.37 -9.46
N GLY A 112 -7.25 5.16 -8.23
CA GLY A 112 -7.52 3.82 -7.69
C GLY A 112 -8.53 3.03 -8.53
N LEU A 113 -9.69 3.62 -8.82
CA LEU A 113 -10.72 2.93 -9.61
C LEU A 113 -10.27 2.59 -11.03
N ILE A 114 -9.51 3.48 -11.69
CA ILE A 114 -8.88 3.22 -12.98
C ILE A 114 -7.94 2.02 -12.87
N LEU A 115 -7.05 2.02 -11.86
CA LEU A 115 -6.13 0.91 -11.62
C LEU A 115 -6.87 -0.43 -11.42
N PHE A 116 -7.96 -0.44 -10.65
CA PHE A 116 -8.75 -1.64 -10.36
C PHE A 116 -9.63 -2.08 -11.53
N SER A 117 -9.80 -1.23 -12.55
CA SER A 117 -10.48 -1.62 -13.79
C SER A 117 -9.56 -2.46 -14.68
N ILE A 118 -8.25 -2.23 -14.57
CA ILE A 118 -7.21 -2.92 -15.35
C ILE A 118 -6.79 -4.21 -14.65
N PHE A 119 -6.53 -4.14 -13.34
CA PHE A 119 -5.91 -5.21 -12.58
C PHE A 119 -6.88 -5.96 -11.65
N SER A 120 -6.59 -7.23 -11.38
CA SER A 120 -7.31 -8.00 -10.35
C SER A 120 -6.86 -7.58 -8.94
N PHE A 121 -7.50 -8.11 -7.89
CA PHE A 121 -7.21 -7.76 -6.50
C PHE A 121 -5.72 -7.76 -6.14
N TRP A 122 -5.00 -8.85 -6.42
CA TRP A 122 -3.62 -9.01 -5.98
C TRP A 122 -2.65 -8.06 -6.69
N PHE A 123 -2.83 -7.85 -8.00
CA PHE A 123 -2.04 -6.86 -8.73
C PHE A 123 -2.41 -5.43 -8.34
N SER A 124 -3.69 -5.14 -8.14
CA SER A 124 -4.12 -3.84 -7.62
C SER A 124 -3.46 -3.56 -6.27
N PHE A 125 -3.42 -4.55 -5.39
CA PHE A 125 -2.75 -4.42 -4.09
C PHE A 125 -1.25 -4.20 -4.24
N LEU A 126 -0.60 -4.91 -5.17
CA LEU A 126 0.82 -4.73 -5.49
C LEU A 126 1.11 -3.30 -5.97
N PHE A 127 0.32 -2.78 -6.91
CA PHE A 127 0.51 -1.42 -7.43
C PHE A 127 0.20 -0.35 -6.38
N VAL A 128 -0.89 -0.50 -5.62
CA VAL A 128 -1.20 0.43 -4.52
C VAL A 128 -0.06 0.47 -3.50
N THR A 129 0.47 -0.69 -3.08
CA THR A 129 1.60 -0.73 -2.14
C THR A 129 2.88 -0.13 -2.74
N ALA A 130 3.19 -0.36 -4.02
CA ALA A 130 4.30 0.30 -4.69
C ALA A 130 4.15 1.83 -4.73
N ILE A 131 2.97 2.33 -5.10
CA ILE A 131 2.68 3.77 -5.17
C ILE A 131 2.78 4.40 -3.77
N VAL A 132 2.24 3.74 -2.74
CA VAL A 132 2.35 4.20 -1.35
C VAL A 132 3.80 4.29 -0.92
N ILE A 133 4.60 3.23 -1.14
CA ILE A 133 6.03 3.25 -0.81
C ILE A 133 6.73 4.39 -1.55
N PHE A 134 6.50 4.50 -2.85
CA PHE A 134 7.15 5.52 -3.66
C PHE A 134 6.79 6.94 -3.21
N LEU A 135 5.51 7.24 -3.03
CA LEU A 135 5.06 8.57 -2.67
C LEU A 135 5.44 8.92 -1.23
N ILE A 136 5.19 8.05 -0.25
CA ILE A 136 5.55 8.37 1.14
C ILE A 136 7.06 8.59 1.29
N THR A 137 7.90 7.79 0.62
CA THR A 137 9.36 7.99 0.66
C THR A 137 9.83 9.22 -0.12
N ASN A 138 9.21 9.54 -1.26
CA ASN A 138 9.67 10.61 -2.16
C ASN A 138 8.83 11.89 -2.16
N VAL A 139 7.85 12.04 -1.26
CA VAL A 139 7.04 13.27 -1.18
C VAL A 139 7.40 14.12 0.02
N ALA A 140 7.80 13.51 1.14
CA ALA A 140 8.24 14.28 2.30
C ALA A 140 9.52 15.08 1.98
N ARG A 141 9.46 16.42 2.07
CA ARG A 141 10.61 17.28 1.73
C ARG A 141 11.67 17.28 2.82
N ALA A 142 11.30 17.11 4.08
CA ALA A 142 12.27 16.89 5.14
C ALA A 142 12.63 15.41 5.26
N ASN A 143 13.80 15.16 5.84
CA ASN A 143 14.25 13.83 6.15
C ASN A 143 13.43 13.30 7.35
N VAL A 144 12.27 12.69 7.09
CA VAL A 144 11.42 12.08 8.14
C VAL A 144 12.22 11.08 8.98
N ALA A 145 13.28 10.51 8.42
CA ALA A 145 14.26 9.69 9.11
C ALA A 145 14.95 10.41 10.29
N GLU A 146 15.21 11.71 10.19
CA GLU A 146 15.81 12.51 11.28
C GLU A 146 14.76 12.87 12.33
N LEU A 147 13.55 13.15 11.89
CA LEU A 147 12.48 13.63 12.75
C LEU A 147 11.80 12.50 13.54
N MET A 148 11.63 11.34 12.91
CA MET A 148 10.96 10.16 13.47
C MET A 148 11.66 8.86 13.00
N PRO A 149 12.89 8.58 13.45
CA PRO A 149 13.68 7.45 12.96
C PRO A 149 12.97 6.11 13.17
N ALA A 150 12.35 5.89 14.33
CA ALA A 150 11.66 4.64 14.63
C ALA A 150 10.47 4.37 13.68
N ILE A 151 9.65 5.40 13.41
CA ILE A 151 8.49 5.28 12.50
C ILE A 151 8.97 5.08 11.07
N ASN A 152 10.02 5.78 10.65
CA ASN A 152 10.60 5.62 9.32
C ASN A 152 11.16 4.19 9.09
N LEU A 153 11.87 3.63 10.08
CA LEU A 153 12.38 2.25 10.01
C LEU A 153 11.23 1.24 9.99
N LEU A 154 10.23 1.41 10.86
CA LEU A 154 9.05 0.55 10.89
C LEU A 154 8.30 0.57 9.55
N PHE A 155 8.12 1.76 8.97
CA PHE A 155 7.49 1.93 7.67
C PHE A 155 8.25 1.17 6.58
N HIS A 156 9.56 1.38 6.45
CA HIS A 156 10.37 0.69 5.45
C HIS A 156 10.34 -0.82 5.65
N PHE A 157 10.47 -1.32 6.88
CA PHE A 157 10.39 -2.75 7.15
C PHE A 157 9.02 -3.33 6.76
N ALA A 158 7.94 -2.77 7.30
CA ALA A 158 6.59 -3.30 7.13
C ALA A 158 6.12 -3.20 5.67
N SER A 159 6.39 -2.09 5.00
CA SER A 159 5.95 -1.87 3.62
C SER A 159 6.67 -2.78 2.62
N TYR A 160 8.00 -2.93 2.72
CA TYR A 160 8.73 -3.86 1.86
C TYR A 160 8.43 -5.33 2.18
N ALA A 161 8.18 -5.67 3.45
CA ALA A 161 7.72 -7.01 3.81
C ALA A 161 6.36 -7.32 3.18
N LEU A 162 5.40 -6.40 3.29
CA LEU A 162 4.06 -6.51 2.70
C LEU A 162 4.14 -6.60 1.18
N PHE A 163 4.85 -5.68 0.53
CA PHE A 163 5.03 -5.66 -0.92
C PHE A 163 5.63 -6.98 -1.43
N THR A 164 6.65 -7.49 -0.73
CA THR A 164 7.29 -8.77 -1.07
C THR A 164 6.33 -9.95 -0.93
N ALA A 165 5.52 -9.99 0.14
CA ALA A 165 4.51 -11.03 0.33
C ALA A 165 3.43 -10.98 -0.77
N VAL A 166 2.97 -9.79 -1.13
CA VAL A 166 1.99 -9.58 -2.21
C VAL A 166 2.57 -9.95 -3.57
N TRP A 167 3.82 -9.58 -3.85
CA TRP A 167 4.54 -9.96 -5.07
C TRP A 167 4.61 -11.48 -5.23
N MET A 168 5.06 -12.18 -4.19
CA MET A 168 5.12 -13.65 -4.22
C MET A 168 3.73 -14.27 -4.38
N ARG A 169 2.69 -13.65 -3.81
CA ARG A 169 1.31 -14.10 -4.03
C ARG A 169 0.89 -13.93 -5.49
N CYS A 170 1.24 -12.82 -6.13
CA CYS A 170 1.02 -12.60 -7.57
C CYS A 170 1.78 -13.63 -8.40
N MET A 171 3.07 -13.85 -8.12
CA MET A 171 3.87 -14.85 -8.82
C MET A 171 3.22 -16.23 -8.76
N ASN A 172 2.75 -16.67 -7.59
CA ASN A 172 2.14 -17.98 -7.43
C ASN A 172 0.80 -18.14 -8.17
N LEU A 173 0.15 -17.05 -8.58
CA LEU A 173 -1.09 -17.10 -9.35
C LEU A 173 -0.85 -17.25 -10.85
N PHE A 174 0.29 -16.80 -11.36
CA PHE A 174 0.57 -16.75 -12.79
C PHE A 174 1.73 -17.63 -13.23
N TRP A 175 2.65 -17.96 -12.31
CA TRP A 175 3.84 -18.74 -12.62
C TRP A 175 3.88 -20.02 -11.80
N GLU A 176 3.75 -21.16 -12.48
CA GLU A 176 3.97 -22.49 -11.91
C GLU A 176 5.47 -22.79 -11.78
N LEU A 177 6.18 -21.99 -10.99
CA LEU A 177 7.59 -22.27 -10.71
C LEU A 177 7.71 -23.44 -9.73
N LYS A 178 8.54 -24.43 -10.08
CA LYS A 178 8.86 -25.55 -9.18
C LYS A 178 9.30 -25.01 -7.82
N SER A 179 8.71 -25.56 -6.76
CA SER A 179 8.77 -25.03 -5.41
C SER A 179 10.18 -24.85 -4.84
N LYS A 180 11.14 -25.69 -5.27
CA LYS A 180 12.54 -25.71 -4.82
C LYS A 180 13.52 -25.08 -5.82
N SER A 181 13.03 -24.48 -6.89
CA SER A 181 13.91 -23.91 -7.91
C SER A 181 14.56 -22.65 -7.40
N ILE A 182 15.89 -22.55 -7.53
CA ILE A 182 16.63 -21.30 -7.30
C ILE A 182 16.08 -20.15 -8.14
N ARG A 183 15.51 -20.47 -9.32
CA ARG A 183 14.79 -19.50 -10.16
C ARG A 183 13.63 -18.84 -9.43
N ARG A 184 12.85 -19.59 -8.64
CA ARG A 184 11.74 -19.04 -7.86
C ARG A 184 12.26 -18.07 -6.81
N PHE A 185 13.34 -18.43 -6.12
CA PHE A 185 13.98 -17.57 -5.15
C PHE A 185 14.45 -16.25 -5.78
N LEU A 186 15.15 -16.31 -6.92
CA LEU A 186 15.64 -15.12 -7.63
C LEU A 186 14.50 -14.22 -8.12
N VAL A 187 13.44 -14.79 -8.72
CA VAL A 187 12.30 -14.00 -9.20
C VAL A 187 11.51 -13.38 -8.04
N SER A 188 11.45 -14.03 -6.87
CA SER A 188 10.83 -13.44 -5.67
C SER A 188 11.54 -12.17 -5.18
N LEU A 189 12.84 -12.04 -5.44
CA LEU A 189 13.62 -10.84 -5.10
C LEU A 189 13.50 -9.72 -6.14
N ALA A 190 13.15 -10.04 -7.39
CA ALA A 190 13.25 -9.12 -8.52
C ALA A 190 12.40 -7.86 -8.34
N ALA A 191 11.08 -7.99 -8.16
CA ALA A 191 10.20 -6.82 -8.07
C ALA A 191 10.44 -5.96 -6.80
N PRO A 192 10.62 -6.53 -5.59
CA PRO A 192 10.91 -5.74 -4.40
C PRO A 192 12.24 -4.98 -4.48
N LEU A 193 13.29 -5.61 -5.02
CA LEU A 193 14.57 -4.93 -5.23
C LEU A 193 14.48 -3.88 -6.33
N ALA A 194 13.76 -4.15 -7.42
CA ALA A 194 13.51 -3.15 -8.46
C ALA A 194 12.79 -1.93 -7.90
N LEU A 195 11.73 -2.12 -7.11
CA LEU A 195 11.04 -1.02 -6.44
C LEU A 195 11.99 -0.24 -5.52
N LEU A 196 12.79 -0.92 -4.70
CA LEU A 196 13.79 -0.25 -3.84
C LEU A 196 14.78 0.58 -4.63
N MET A 197 15.34 0.03 -5.72
CA MET A 197 16.24 0.75 -6.59
C MET A 197 15.55 1.97 -7.23
N THR A 198 14.34 1.83 -7.76
CA THR A 198 13.58 2.94 -8.36
C THR A 198 13.31 4.04 -7.33
N VAL A 199 12.86 3.68 -6.13
CA VAL A 199 12.56 4.63 -5.05
C VAL A 199 13.81 5.42 -4.69
N LYS A 200 14.95 4.75 -4.44
CA LYS A 200 16.18 5.40 -4.02
C LYS A 200 16.87 6.16 -5.15
N PHE A 201 16.82 5.65 -6.37
CA PHE A 201 17.31 6.37 -7.56
C PHE A 201 16.55 7.68 -7.75
N TYR A 202 15.23 7.68 -7.61
CA TYR A 202 14.44 8.90 -7.67
C TYR A 202 14.75 9.86 -6.52
N SER A 203 14.99 9.35 -5.31
CA SER A 203 15.43 10.20 -4.18
C SER A 203 16.74 10.92 -4.50
N VAL A 204 17.74 10.20 -5.04
CA VAL A 204 19.02 10.77 -5.48
C VAL A 204 18.81 11.82 -6.58
N PHE A 205 18.06 11.46 -7.62
CA PHE A 205 17.76 12.34 -8.74
C PHE A 205 17.06 13.64 -8.30
N SER A 206 16.20 13.54 -7.29
CA SER A 206 15.50 14.68 -6.69
C SER A 206 16.35 15.47 -5.68
N GLY A 207 17.65 15.18 -5.58
CA GLY A 207 18.59 15.87 -4.69
C GLY A 207 18.39 15.58 -3.20
N ARG A 208 17.75 14.45 -2.84
CA ARG A 208 17.43 14.11 -1.45
C ARG A 208 18.47 13.18 -0.85
N PHE A 209 18.86 13.48 0.39
CA PHE A 209 19.64 12.56 1.22
C PHE A 209 18.72 11.45 1.73
N PHE A 210 19.16 10.20 1.61
CA PHE A 210 18.48 9.05 2.19
C PHE A 210 19.41 8.37 3.20
N SER A 211 18.83 7.81 4.26
CA SER A 211 19.61 7.06 5.23
C SER A 211 20.03 5.72 4.63
N LYS A 212 21.31 5.35 4.78
CA LYS A 212 21.79 3.99 4.49
C LYS A 212 21.01 2.94 5.30
N GLY A 213 20.54 3.32 6.50
CA GLY A 213 19.70 2.48 7.35
C GLY A 213 18.40 2.05 6.67
N ASP A 214 17.77 2.92 5.87
CA ASP A 214 16.52 2.62 5.17
C ASP A 214 16.71 1.48 4.16
N ILE A 215 17.83 1.50 3.44
CA ILE A 215 18.18 0.47 2.45
C ILE A 215 18.42 -0.85 3.16
N ILE A 216 19.21 -0.83 4.25
CA ILE A 216 19.51 -2.04 5.03
C ILE A 216 18.21 -2.66 5.53
N VAL A 217 17.33 -1.87 6.15
CA VAL A 217 16.05 -2.35 6.70
C VAL A 217 15.13 -2.89 5.60
N ALA A 218 15.03 -2.20 4.46
CA ALA A 218 14.23 -2.69 3.34
C ALA A 218 14.77 -4.02 2.78
N VAL A 219 16.08 -4.15 2.58
CA VAL A 219 16.73 -5.38 2.12
C VAL A 219 16.55 -6.51 3.14
N THR A 220 16.65 -6.22 4.44
CA THR A 220 16.39 -7.19 5.50
C THR A 220 14.94 -7.68 5.45
N ALA A 221 13.97 -6.78 5.32
CA ALA A 221 12.55 -7.14 5.20
C ALA A 221 12.28 -8.06 4.00
N ILE A 222 12.80 -7.70 2.83
CA ILE A 222 12.70 -8.51 1.60
C ILE A 222 13.29 -9.90 1.84
N SER A 223 14.52 -9.95 2.38
CA SER A 223 15.26 -11.19 2.59
C SER A 223 14.55 -12.12 3.58
N VAL A 224 14.03 -11.57 4.68
CA VAL A 224 13.28 -12.35 5.69
C VAL A 224 12.03 -12.97 5.07
N VAL A 225 11.22 -12.19 4.36
CA VAL A 225 9.95 -12.68 3.80
C VAL A 225 10.18 -13.75 2.72
N VAL A 226 11.17 -13.56 1.84
CA VAL A 226 11.52 -14.56 0.82
C VAL A 226 12.09 -15.83 1.45
N SER A 227 13.01 -15.69 2.41
CA SER A 227 13.66 -16.83 3.07
C SER A 227 12.66 -17.68 3.86
N VAL A 228 11.79 -17.05 4.66
CA VAL A 228 10.75 -17.76 5.42
C VAL A 228 9.82 -18.53 4.47
N ASN A 229 9.37 -17.92 3.38
CA ASN A 229 8.52 -18.60 2.40
C ASN A 229 9.24 -19.76 1.71
N PHE A 230 10.52 -19.60 1.37
CA PHE A 230 11.33 -20.65 0.76
C PHE A 230 11.55 -21.82 1.72
N LEU A 231 11.90 -21.55 2.98
CA LEU A 231 12.07 -22.57 4.02
C LEU A 231 10.76 -23.33 4.26
N PHE A 232 9.64 -22.62 4.42
CA PHE A 232 8.33 -23.25 4.59
C PHE A 232 7.98 -24.19 3.43
N ALA A 233 8.26 -23.78 2.21
CA ALA A 233 8.08 -24.61 1.01
C ALA A 233 8.99 -25.86 0.99
N CYS A 234 10.17 -25.79 1.60
CA CYS A 234 11.07 -26.93 1.76
C CYS A 234 10.62 -27.91 2.86
N PHE A 235 10.09 -27.41 3.99
CA PHE A 235 9.69 -28.24 5.14
C PHE A 235 8.29 -28.88 4.99
N CYS A 236 7.29 -28.17 4.47
CA CYS A 236 5.90 -28.65 4.48
C CYS A 236 5.55 -29.73 3.44
N ARG A 237 6.49 -30.19 2.60
CA ARG A 237 6.29 -31.33 1.68
C ARG A 237 6.98 -32.63 2.13
N ARG A 238 7.45 -32.72 3.38
CA ARG A 238 8.06 -33.93 3.96
C ARG A 238 7.07 -34.91 4.62
N SER A 239 5.78 -34.89 4.27
CA SER A 239 4.90 -36.03 4.57
C SER A 239 4.84 -36.97 3.38
N PRO A 240 5.57 -38.11 3.39
CA PRO A 240 5.37 -39.14 2.39
C PRO A 240 3.93 -39.65 2.51
N ALA A 241 3.27 -39.82 1.36
CA ALA A 241 2.02 -40.54 1.27
C ALA A 241 2.21 -41.91 1.95
N ARG A 242 1.40 -42.19 2.97
CA ARG A 242 1.23 -43.56 3.45
C ARG A 242 0.68 -44.36 2.28
N THR A 243 1.51 -45.20 1.68
CA THR A 243 1.07 -46.31 0.85
C THR A 243 0.25 -47.23 1.75
N PHE A 244 -1.07 -47.16 1.65
CA PHE A 244 -1.92 -48.25 2.11
C PHE A 244 -1.87 -49.32 1.01
N SER A 245 -1.17 -50.41 1.33
CA SER A 245 -1.22 -51.71 0.66
C SER A 245 -2.61 -52.32 0.75
#